data_AF-A0A964ALK6-F1
#
_entry.id   AF-A0A964ALK6-F1
#
_cell.length_a   1.000
_cell.length_b   1.000
_cell.length_c   1.000
_cell.angle_alpha   90.00
_cell.angle_beta   90.00
_cell.angle_gamma   90.00
#
_symmetry.space_group_name_H-M   'P 1'
#
loop_
_entity.id
_entity.type
_entity.pdbx_description
1 polymer ?
#
loop_
_entity_poly.entity_id
_entity_poly.type
_entity_poly.pdbx_seq_one_letter_code
_entity_poly.pdbx_strand_id
1 'polypeptide(L)'
;MKWDLVGNVRCDIHAYTGTNICGNRQVAQIFPSGVKGDLDGARMQSCILIAPIGTRVTLFTGGSEVTREMMPWRAVEFHQETTFEIKGGKRAIRILDLDLLNAHNATRVAEDFQQSYPEAESLEDRQGWTYGHRANILLKDNIKSIRVEKLPPPDED
;
A
#
# COMPACT_ATOMS: atom_id res chain seq x y z
N MET A 1 -5.25 10.84 9.85
CA MET A 1 -4.27 10.46 8.80
C MET A 1 -4.24 11.52 7.70
N LYS A 2 -3.11 11.78 7.05
CA LYS A 2 -3.04 12.70 5.89
C LYS A 2 -3.16 11.93 4.56
N TRP A 3 -3.82 12.55 3.58
CA TRP A 3 -4.08 11.96 2.27
C TRP A 3 -3.50 12.85 1.17
N ASP A 4 -2.75 12.24 0.26
CA ASP A 4 -2.21 12.88 -0.95
C ASP A 4 -2.78 12.15 -2.17
N LEU A 5 -3.66 12.79 -2.94
CA LEU A 5 -4.41 12.18 -4.03
C LEU A 5 -4.01 12.81 -5.35
N VAL A 6 -3.38 12.04 -6.23
CA VAL A 6 -2.85 12.52 -7.51
C VAL A 6 -3.52 11.78 -8.67
N GLY A 7 -4.01 12.51 -9.68
CA GLY A 7 -4.45 11.89 -10.93
C GLY A 7 -5.84 11.25 -10.94
N ASN A 8 -6.80 11.74 -10.13
CA ASN A 8 -8.22 11.34 -10.15
C ASN A 8 -8.46 9.82 -10.06
N VAL A 9 -7.80 9.16 -9.11
CA VAL A 9 -7.88 7.71 -8.93
C VAL A 9 -9.06 7.32 -8.05
N ARG A 10 -9.65 6.14 -8.33
CA ARG A 10 -10.54 5.44 -7.39
C ARG A 10 -9.80 4.28 -6.74
N CYS A 11 -9.80 4.24 -5.42
CA CYS A 11 -9.15 3.18 -4.66
C CYS A 11 -9.95 2.89 -3.38
N ASP A 12 -10.05 1.63 -2.97
CA ASP A 12 -10.55 1.26 -1.65
C ASP A 12 -9.38 0.64 -0.84
N ILE A 13 -9.20 1.08 0.40
CA ILE A 13 -8.24 0.52 1.35
C ILE A 13 -9.02 -0.13 2.48
N HIS A 14 -8.88 -1.44 2.62
CA HIS A 14 -9.39 -2.19 3.77
C HIS A 14 -8.23 -2.46 4.72
N ALA A 15 -8.15 -1.71 5.82
CA ALA A 15 -7.12 -1.84 6.84
C ALA A 15 -7.56 -2.79 7.96
N TYR A 16 -6.60 -3.51 8.53
CA TYR A 16 -6.82 -4.51 9.56
C TYR A 16 -5.83 -4.31 10.72
N THR A 17 -6.31 -4.49 11.95
CA THR A 17 -5.50 -4.32 13.16
C THR A 17 -4.62 -5.52 13.53
N GLY A 18 -4.68 -6.59 12.76
CA GLY A 18 -3.81 -7.76 12.88
C GLY A 18 -3.15 -8.07 11.54
N THR A 19 -2.08 -8.86 11.56
CA THR A 19 -1.53 -9.49 10.35
C THR A 19 -2.53 -10.51 9.77
N ASN A 20 -2.27 -11.02 8.56
CA ASN A 20 -3.12 -12.00 7.88
C ASN A 20 -4.57 -11.54 7.64
N ILE A 21 -4.81 -10.23 7.50
CA ILE A 21 -6.17 -9.68 7.25
C ILE A 21 -7.12 -10.03 8.43
N CYS A 22 -6.60 -10.04 9.65
CA CYS A 22 -7.34 -10.37 10.88
C CYS A 22 -7.59 -9.14 11.77
N GLY A 23 -8.48 -9.30 12.75
CA GLY A 23 -8.81 -8.25 13.72
C GLY A 23 -9.85 -7.25 13.21
N ASN A 24 -9.84 -6.03 13.77
CA ASN A 24 -10.82 -5.01 13.42
C ASN A 24 -10.56 -4.48 12.02
N ARG A 25 -11.62 -4.45 11.20
CA ARG A 25 -11.56 -3.93 9.82
C ARG A 25 -12.01 -2.47 9.78
N GLN A 26 -11.20 -1.64 9.15
CA GLN A 26 -11.52 -0.26 8.79
C GLN A 26 -11.48 -0.11 7.26
N VAL A 27 -12.29 0.80 6.71
CA VAL A 27 -12.38 1.00 5.27
C VAL A 27 -12.31 2.49 4.96
N ALA A 28 -11.39 2.85 4.07
CA ALA A 28 -11.36 4.15 3.41
C ALA A 28 -11.59 3.95 1.91
N GLN A 29 -12.54 4.73 1.38
CA GLN A 29 -12.88 4.76 -0.04
C GLN A 29 -12.41 6.09 -0.62
N ILE A 30 -11.62 6.02 -1.66
CA ILE A 30 -11.00 7.16 -2.33
C ILE A 30 -11.75 7.39 -3.64
N PHE A 31 -12.22 8.61 -3.79
CA PHE A 31 -12.87 9.13 -4.98
C PHE A 31 -12.09 10.35 -5.49
N PRO A 32 -12.30 10.76 -6.75
CA PRO A 32 -11.74 12.03 -7.24
C PRO A 32 -12.14 13.24 -6.38
N SER A 33 -13.30 13.19 -5.73
CA SER A 33 -13.81 14.26 -4.85
C SER A 33 -13.27 14.19 -3.41
N GLY A 34 -12.44 13.20 -3.07
CA GLY A 34 -11.87 13.03 -1.73
C GLY A 34 -12.08 11.64 -1.14
N VAL A 35 -11.81 11.52 0.16
CA VAL A 35 -11.82 10.26 0.90
C VAL A 35 -13.06 10.15 1.79
N LYS A 36 -13.68 8.97 1.81
CA LYS A 36 -14.78 8.60 2.71
C LYS A 36 -14.35 7.46 3.61
N GLY A 37 -14.55 7.61 4.92
CA GLY A 37 -14.09 6.67 5.94
C GLY A 37 -12.78 7.13 6.57
N ASP A 38 -12.40 6.51 7.68
CA ASP A 38 -11.20 6.85 8.43
C ASP A 38 -10.38 5.59 8.71
N LEU A 39 -9.07 5.73 8.70
CA LEU A 39 -8.12 4.68 9.00
C LEU A 39 -7.29 5.09 10.21
N ASP A 40 -7.22 4.20 11.19
CA ASP A 40 -6.29 4.34 12.30
C ASP A 40 -4.93 3.74 11.91
N GLY A 41 -4.10 4.57 11.28
CA GLY A 41 -2.76 4.17 10.84
C GLY A 41 -1.83 3.75 11.98
N ALA A 42 -2.13 4.14 13.22
CA ALA A 42 -1.37 3.74 14.41
C ALA A 42 -1.65 2.30 14.85
N ARG A 43 -2.60 1.62 14.19
CA ARG A 43 -2.96 0.22 14.49
C ARG A 43 -2.98 -0.66 13.25
N MET A 44 -2.56 -0.14 12.11
CA MET A 44 -2.65 -0.83 10.84
C MET A 44 -1.50 -1.83 10.71
N GLN A 45 -1.82 -3.11 10.55
CA GLN A 45 -0.83 -4.19 10.44
C GLN A 45 -0.88 -4.95 9.12
N SER A 46 -2.06 -5.00 8.49
CA SER A 46 -2.26 -5.62 7.18
C SER A 46 -3.37 -4.90 6.41
N CYS A 47 -3.44 -5.10 5.10
CA CYS A 47 -4.49 -4.49 4.30
C CYS A 47 -4.82 -5.22 2.99
N ILE A 48 -5.99 -4.88 2.47
CA ILE A 48 -6.37 -5.15 1.08
C ILE A 48 -6.50 -3.81 0.37
N LEU A 49 -5.77 -3.66 -0.73
CA LEU A 49 -5.85 -2.51 -1.61
C LEU A 49 -6.68 -2.92 -2.84
N ILE A 50 -7.59 -2.05 -3.27
CA ILE A 50 -8.43 -2.28 -4.45
C ILE A 50 -8.33 -1.05 -5.34
N ALA A 51 -7.82 -1.20 -6.56
CA ALA A 51 -7.62 -0.09 -7.48
C ALA A 51 -7.48 -0.59 -8.94
N PRO A 52 -7.62 0.29 -9.95
CA PRO A 52 -7.27 -0.05 -11.33
C PRO A 52 -5.78 -0.35 -11.52
N ILE A 53 -5.45 -1.11 -12.57
CA ILE A 53 -4.07 -1.30 -13.04
C ILE A 53 -3.44 0.07 -13.35
N GLY A 54 -2.14 0.21 -13.05
CA GLY A 54 -1.42 1.48 -13.16
C GLY A 54 -1.68 2.44 -12.00
N THR A 55 -2.25 1.95 -10.89
CA THR A 55 -2.33 2.72 -9.64
C THR A 55 -1.14 2.40 -8.74
N ARG A 56 -0.57 3.42 -8.10
CA ARG A 56 0.36 3.27 -6.97
C ARG A 56 -0.29 3.77 -5.69
N VAL A 57 -0.18 2.97 -4.64
CA VAL A 57 -0.54 3.35 -3.27
C VAL A 57 0.73 3.30 -2.44
N THR A 58 1.07 4.42 -1.79
CA THR A 58 2.24 4.50 -0.92
C THR A 58 1.81 4.82 0.50
N LEU A 59 2.25 3.98 1.43
CA LEU A 59 2.03 4.13 2.86
C LEU A 59 3.29 4.73 3.48
N PHE A 60 3.16 5.84 4.21
CA PHE A 60 4.28 6.53 4.84
C PHE A 60 4.12 6.63 6.35
N THR A 61 5.23 6.47 7.05
CA THR A 61 5.32 6.80 8.48
C THR A 61 5.56 8.30 8.74
N GLY A 62 6.08 9.03 7.75
CA GLY A 62 6.21 10.48 7.80
C GLY A 62 4.87 11.21 7.62
N GLY A 63 4.71 12.32 8.32
CA GLY A 63 3.47 13.11 8.34
C GLY A 63 3.55 14.43 7.56
N SER A 64 4.69 14.77 6.94
CA SER A 64 4.82 15.96 6.09
C SER A 64 5.48 15.58 4.77
N GLU A 65 5.24 16.37 3.73
CA GLU A 65 5.87 16.16 2.41
C GLU A 65 7.39 16.11 2.49
N VAL A 66 8.00 17.00 3.30
CA VAL A 66 9.45 17.06 3.52
C VAL A 66 10.00 15.79 4.18
N THR A 67 9.23 15.18 5.09
CA THR A 67 9.73 14.05 5.91
C THR A 67 9.31 12.68 5.41
N ARG A 68 8.34 12.60 4.48
CA ARG A 68 7.70 11.30 4.17
C ARG A 68 8.66 10.30 3.54
N GLU A 69 9.56 10.75 2.65
CA GLU A 69 10.52 9.86 1.97
C GLU A 69 11.80 9.62 2.79
N MET A 70 12.08 10.47 3.79
CA MET A 70 13.17 10.27 4.76
C MET A 70 12.84 9.25 5.85
N MET A 71 11.56 8.88 5.96
CA MET A 71 11.04 7.97 6.97
C MET A 71 10.56 6.69 6.26
N PRO A 72 10.33 5.58 6.99
CA PRO A 72 9.89 4.34 6.36
C PRO A 72 8.62 4.51 5.54
N TRP A 73 8.62 3.90 4.37
CA TRP A 73 7.48 3.88 3.47
C TRP A 73 7.47 2.61 2.62
N ARG A 74 6.28 2.25 2.14
CA ARG A 74 6.10 1.14 1.20
C ARG A 74 5.14 1.56 0.10
N ALA A 75 5.61 1.44 -1.13
CA ALA A 75 4.81 1.59 -2.33
C ALA A 75 4.28 0.24 -2.79
N VAL A 76 3.07 0.26 -3.35
CA VAL A 76 2.39 -0.91 -3.90
C VAL A 76 1.77 -0.50 -5.22
N GLU A 77 2.21 -1.17 -6.28
CA GLU A 77 1.80 -0.90 -7.65
C GLU A 77 0.87 -2.00 -8.17
N PHE A 78 -0.20 -1.58 -8.81
CA PHE A 78 -1.19 -2.47 -9.39
C PHE A 78 -0.76 -2.86 -10.80
N HIS A 79 -0.15 -4.04 -10.90
CA HIS A 79 0.20 -4.68 -12.16
C HIS A 79 -0.76 -5.83 -12.48
N GLN A 80 -0.86 -6.21 -13.76
CA GLN A 80 -1.86 -7.18 -14.20
C GLN A 80 -1.58 -8.59 -13.64
N GLU A 81 -0.32 -8.95 -13.53
CA GLU A 81 0.19 -10.24 -13.08
C GLU A 81 0.23 -10.40 -11.56
N THR A 82 0.19 -9.30 -10.80
CA THR A 82 0.29 -9.32 -9.33
C THR A 82 -1.03 -9.04 -8.62
N THR A 83 -2.09 -8.77 -9.37
CA THR A 83 -3.42 -8.50 -8.85
C THR A 83 -4.36 -9.67 -9.09
N PHE A 84 -5.30 -9.89 -8.17
CA PHE A 84 -6.41 -10.83 -8.37
C PHE A 84 -7.72 -10.07 -8.57
N GLU A 85 -8.65 -10.69 -9.31
CA GLU A 85 -9.97 -10.12 -9.53
C GLU A 85 -10.90 -10.42 -8.34
N ILE A 86 -11.65 -9.40 -7.93
CA ILE A 86 -12.72 -9.53 -6.92
C ILE A 86 -14.08 -9.31 -7.58
N LYS A 87 -15.15 -9.62 -6.82
CA LYS A 87 -16.53 -9.44 -7.28
C LYS A 87 -16.74 -8.04 -7.88
N GLY A 88 -17.26 -7.99 -9.10
CA GLY A 88 -17.51 -6.75 -9.84
C GLY A 88 -16.35 -6.29 -10.71
N GLY A 89 -15.40 -7.17 -11.07
CA GLY A 89 -14.33 -6.89 -12.04
C GLY A 89 -13.21 -5.98 -11.52
N LYS A 90 -13.19 -5.66 -10.23
CA LYS A 90 -12.15 -4.83 -9.63
C LYS A 90 -10.88 -5.68 -9.37
N ARG A 91 -9.71 -5.03 -9.41
CA ARG A 91 -8.42 -5.65 -9.07
C ARG A 91 -8.05 -5.36 -7.62
N ALA A 92 -7.43 -6.34 -6.97
CA ALA A 92 -7.01 -6.23 -5.58
C ALA A 92 -5.63 -6.83 -5.33
N ILE A 93 -4.97 -6.31 -4.29
CA ILE A 93 -3.72 -6.83 -3.72
C ILE A 93 -3.94 -7.05 -2.22
N ARG A 94 -3.43 -8.16 -1.70
CA ARG A 94 -3.41 -8.45 -0.26
C ARG A 94 -2.00 -8.23 0.26
N ILE A 95 -1.90 -7.46 1.33
CA ILE A 95 -0.67 -7.27 2.09
C ILE A 95 -0.93 -7.86 3.46
N LEU A 96 -0.44 -9.08 3.67
CA LEU A 96 -0.73 -9.85 4.88
C LEU A 96 0.07 -9.34 6.10
N ASP A 97 1.17 -8.66 5.86
CA ASP A 97 1.96 -7.95 6.86
C ASP A 97 2.59 -6.72 6.19
N LEU A 98 2.44 -5.54 6.80
CA LEU A 98 2.97 -4.30 6.24
C LEU A 98 4.51 -4.24 6.23
N ASP A 99 5.19 -4.93 7.13
CA ASP A 99 6.67 -4.91 7.22
C ASP A 99 7.33 -6.03 6.40
N LEU A 100 6.58 -7.10 6.10
CA LEU A 100 7.10 -8.26 5.39
C LEU A 100 6.59 -8.32 3.94
N LEU A 101 7.41 -8.94 3.10
CA LEU A 101 7.05 -9.33 1.75
C LEU A 101 6.53 -10.76 1.78
N ASN A 102 5.31 -10.93 1.31
CA ASN A 102 4.79 -12.23 0.92
C ASN A 102 4.61 -12.23 -0.60
N ALA A 103 4.51 -13.42 -1.20
CA ALA A 103 4.09 -13.50 -2.60
C ALA A 103 2.73 -12.81 -2.78
N HIS A 104 2.51 -12.17 -3.93
CA HIS A 104 1.27 -11.45 -4.23
C HIS A 104 0.01 -12.35 -4.18
N ASN A 105 0.19 -13.66 -4.33
CA ASN A 105 -0.85 -14.68 -4.25
C ASN A 105 -0.89 -15.43 -2.89
N ALA A 106 -0.11 -14.99 -1.90
CA ALA A 106 -0.07 -15.63 -0.59
C ALA A 106 -1.43 -15.51 0.13
N THR A 107 -1.80 -16.56 0.85
CA THR A 107 -3.02 -16.62 1.68
C THR A 107 -2.73 -16.53 3.18
N ARG A 108 -1.48 -16.71 3.58
CA ARG A 108 -0.97 -16.56 4.95
C ARG A 108 0.46 -16.04 4.93
N VAL A 109 0.87 -15.36 6.00
CA VAL A 109 2.27 -15.04 6.29
C VAL A 109 3.00 -16.37 6.50
N ALA A 110 4.09 -16.57 5.77
CA ALA A 110 4.99 -17.69 6.01
C ALA A 110 6.04 -17.25 7.04
N GLU A 111 5.94 -17.73 8.27
CA GLU A 111 6.85 -17.36 9.37
C GLU A 111 8.32 -17.70 9.04
N ASP A 112 8.53 -18.74 8.22
CA ASP A 112 9.85 -19.20 7.78
C ASP A 112 10.47 -18.34 6.66
N PHE A 113 9.69 -17.46 6.03
CA PHE A 113 10.13 -16.60 4.93
C PHE A 113 9.91 -15.13 5.28
N GLN A 114 10.75 -14.62 6.18
CA GLN A 114 10.84 -13.19 6.50
C GLN A 114 11.67 -12.45 5.45
N GLN A 115 11.17 -12.39 4.22
CA GLN A 115 11.75 -11.49 3.23
C GLN A 115 11.14 -10.11 3.43
N SER A 116 11.96 -9.08 3.50
CA SER A 116 11.47 -7.71 3.40
C SER A 116 11.20 -7.37 1.94
N TYR A 117 10.41 -6.33 1.68
CA TYR A 117 10.23 -5.84 0.31
C TYR A 117 11.53 -5.22 -0.22
N PRO A 118 11.72 -5.18 -1.56
CA PRO A 118 12.88 -4.54 -2.17
C PRO A 118 13.06 -3.11 -1.65
N GLU A 119 14.30 -2.77 -1.33
CA GLU A 119 14.67 -1.47 -0.78
C GLU A 119 14.91 -0.47 -1.90
N ALA A 120 14.37 0.73 -1.74
CA ALA A 120 14.46 1.84 -2.69
C ALA A 120 14.84 3.12 -1.95
N GLU A 121 15.62 3.99 -2.62
CA GLU A 121 15.99 5.29 -2.08
C GLU A 121 14.90 6.33 -2.35
N SER A 122 14.19 6.18 -3.47
CA SER A 122 13.15 7.08 -3.95
C SER A 122 11.91 6.35 -4.48
N LEU A 123 10.82 7.09 -4.70
CA LEU A 123 9.62 6.55 -5.34
C LEU A 123 9.85 6.24 -6.83
N GLU A 124 10.88 6.81 -7.42
CA GLU A 124 11.23 6.69 -8.84
C GLU A 124 11.98 5.39 -9.15
N ASP A 125 12.65 4.79 -8.16
CA ASP A 125 13.47 3.56 -8.31
C ASP A 125 12.64 2.28 -8.58
N ARG A 126 11.30 2.39 -8.50
CA ARG A 126 10.25 1.40 -8.83
C ARG A 126 10.76 -0.03 -9.10
N GLN A 127 10.59 -0.93 -8.12
CA GLN A 127 10.96 -2.34 -8.29
C GLN A 127 9.81 -3.30 -7.98
N GLY A 128 9.38 -4.07 -8.99
CA GLY A 128 8.31 -5.06 -8.85
C GLY A 128 6.95 -4.44 -8.51
N TRP A 129 6.10 -5.20 -7.82
CA TRP A 129 4.76 -4.75 -7.41
C TRP A 129 4.74 -4.06 -6.04
N THR A 130 5.82 -4.19 -5.26
CA THR A 130 5.98 -3.48 -4.00
C THR A 130 7.46 -3.29 -3.70
N TYR A 131 7.79 -2.13 -3.16
CA TYR A 131 9.13 -1.69 -2.78
C TYR A 131 8.98 -0.62 -1.69
N GLY A 132 10.08 -0.24 -1.06
CA GLY A 132 10.00 0.75 0.01
C GLY A 132 11.34 1.16 0.57
N HIS A 133 11.29 2.17 1.43
CA HIS A 133 12.44 2.59 2.22
C HIS A 133 12.26 2.09 3.65
N ARG A 134 13.31 1.50 4.22
CA ARG A 134 13.32 1.03 5.61
C ARG A 134 14.19 1.94 6.46
N ALA A 135 13.81 2.05 7.72
CA ALA A 135 14.60 2.76 8.73
C ALA A 135 14.35 2.12 10.10
N ASN A 136 14.76 2.80 11.16
CA ASN A 136 14.71 2.28 12.54
C ASN A 136 13.29 2.14 13.13
N ILE A 137 12.24 2.50 12.39
CA ILE A 137 10.85 2.30 12.80
C ILE A 137 10.13 1.38 11.83
N LEU A 138 9.18 0.62 12.34
CA LEU A 138 8.35 -0.26 11.52
C LEU A 138 7.29 0.55 10.78
N LEU A 139 6.83 0.03 9.65
CA LEU A 139 5.74 0.64 8.90
C LEU A 139 4.40 0.34 9.58
N LYS A 140 4.22 -0.89 10.06
CA LYS A 140 3.04 -1.25 10.85
C LYS A 140 2.92 -0.37 12.09
N ASP A 141 1.69 -0.11 12.49
CA ASP A 141 1.34 0.72 13.65
C ASP A 141 1.88 2.17 13.59
N ASN A 142 2.39 2.61 12.44
CA ASN A 142 3.05 3.92 12.30
C ASN A 142 2.63 4.69 11.05
N ILE A 143 1.58 4.28 10.33
CA ILE A 143 1.13 5.00 9.11
C ILE A 143 0.56 6.37 9.48
N LYS A 144 1.17 7.44 8.97
CA LYS A 144 0.73 8.83 9.20
C LYS A 144 0.16 9.47 7.95
N SER A 145 0.64 9.07 6.78
CA SER A 145 0.13 9.56 5.51
C SER A 145 0.05 8.47 4.44
N ILE A 146 -0.87 8.64 3.50
CA ILE A 146 -1.06 7.76 2.35
C ILE A 146 -1.11 8.62 1.10
N ARG A 147 -0.32 8.24 0.08
CA ARG A 147 -0.39 8.79 -1.27
C ARG A 147 -1.05 7.78 -2.19
N VAL A 148 -1.98 8.22 -3.02
CA VAL A 148 -2.55 7.41 -4.09
C VAL A 148 -2.43 8.17 -5.39
N GLU A 149 -1.81 7.53 -6.38
CA GLU A 149 -1.53 8.16 -7.65
C GLU A 149 -1.71 7.23 -8.84
N LYS A 150 -2.04 7.83 -9.98
CA LYS A 150 -2.02 7.15 -11.27
C LYS A 150 -0.62 7.22 -11.83
N LEU A 151 -0.02 6.07 -12.10
CA LEU A 151 1.25 5.99 -12.80
C LEU A 151 1.04 6.30 -14.29
N PRO A 152 2.03 6.91 -14.94
CA PRO A 152 2.04 6.94 -16.40
C PRO A 152 2.00 5.49 -16.91
N PRO A 153 1.40 5.25 -18.10
CA PRO A 153 1.60 3.98 -18.78
C PRO A 153 3.12 3.73 -18.90
N PRO A 154 3.58 2.48 -18.81
CA PRO A 154 4.98 2.17 -19.09
C PRO A 154 5.31 2.76 -20.46
N ASP A 155 6.42 3.48 -20.56
CA ASP A 155 6.90 3.98 -21.85
C ASP A 155 7.03 2.75 -22.78
N GLU A 156 6.30 2.77 -23.90
CA GLU A 156 6.46 1.79 -24.96
C GLU A 156 7.80 2.10 -25.64
N ASP A 157 8.88 1.45 -25.18
CA ASP A 157 10.17 1.42 -25.88
C ASP A 157 10.06 0.73 -27.26
#